data_AF-A0A167TLR9-F1
#
_entry.id   AF-A0A167TLR9-F1
#
_cell.length_a   1.000
_cell.length_b   1.000
_cell.length_c   1.000
_cell.angle_alpha   90.00
_cell.angle_beta   90.00
_cell.angle_gamma   90.00
#
_symmetry.space_group_name_H-M   'P 1'
#
loop_
_entity.id
_entity.type
_entity.pdbx_description
1 polymer ?
#
loop_
_entity_poly.entity_id
_entity_poly.type
_entity_poly.pdbx_seq_one_letter_code
_entity_poly.pdbx_strand_id
1 'polypeptide(L)'
;MSMPEIPKMTHRPDKKEVIIDLLESIALEEVALSHILNAEAEKIQAFVGKCLDFPTKPNNHEILTFNKSVQSLLETVVMKEWLLLKKLEDVLEFLPPLHHGKCCCPSCKENRKHPSNCHCPICEGHEKHHANCQCPTCKEHRVWKGYES
;
A
#
# COMPACT_ATOMS: atom_id res chain seq x y z
N MET A 1 10.54 -22.00 32.98
CA MET A 1 11.25 -20.83 32.42
C MET A 1 10.23 -19.74 32.19
N SER A 2 10.37 -18.59 32.86
CA SER A 2 9.46 -17.45 32.68
C SER A 2 9.74 -16.75 31.35
N MET A 3 8.68 -16.35 30.65
CA MET A 3 8.77 -15.56 29.43
C MET A 3 9.49 -14.22 29.73
N PRO A 4 10.45 -13.77 28.92
CA PRO A 4 11.06 -12.45 29.09
C PRO A 4 10.04 -11.35 28.85
N GLU A 5 9.91 -10.39 29.77
CA GLU A 5 9.11 -9.19 29.57
C GLU A 5 9.93 -8.11 28.86
N ILE A 6 9.43 -7.61 27.74
CA ILE A 6 10.05 -6.51 27.01
C ILE A 6 9.74 -5.19 27.75
N PRO A 7 10.74 -4.42 28.19
CA PRO A 7 10.53 -3.17 28.90
C PRO A 7 9.83 -2.13 28.01
N LYS A 8 8.98 -1.30 28.62
CA LYS A 8 8.28 -0.21 27.93
C LYS A 8 9.28 0.87 27.53
N MET A 9 9.50 1.05 26.23
CA MET A 9 10.35 2.12 25.68
C MET A 9 9.57 3.42 25.52
N THR A 10 10.22 4.55 25.80
CA THR A 10 9.62 5.90 25.80
C THR A 10 9.26 6.43 24.41
N HIS A 11 9.86 5.89 23.35
CA HIS A 11 9.66 6.32 21.95
C HIS A 11 9.19 5.16 21.06
N ARG A 12 8.26 4.33 21.56
CA ARG A 12 7.67 3.30 20.73
C ARG A 12 6.65 3.94 19.78
N PRO A 13 6.81 3.83 18.46
CA PRO A 13 5.84 4.38 17.50
C PRO A 13 4.47 3.70 17.67
N ASP A 14 3.41 4.44 17.37
CA ASP A 14 2.07 3.87 17.40
C ASP A 14 1.89 2.84 16.27
N LYS A 15 0.98 1.88 16.47
CA LYS A 15 0.70 0.85 15.45
C LYS A 15 0.33 1.50 14.10
N LYS A 16 -0.41 2.62 14.11
CA LYS A 16 -0.78 3.33 12.88
C LYS A 16 0.42 3.94 12.17
N GLU A 17 1.33 4.57 12.92
CA GLU A 17 2.55 5.16 12.39
C GLU A 17 3.41 4.08 11.71
N VAL A 18 3.62 2.95 12.38
CA VAL A 18 4.37 1.83 11.81
C VAL A 18 3.75 1.31 10.50
N ILE A 19 2.42 1.22 10.42
CA ILE A 19 1.75 0.78 9.18
C ILE A 19 1.98 1.79 8.05
N ILE A 20 1.89 3.10 8.34
CA ILE A 20 2.15 4.16 7.36
C ILE A 20 3.60 4.08 6.89
N ASP A 21 4.56 3.95 7.79
CA ASP A 21 5.99 3.83 7.47
C ASP A 21 6.28 2.60 6.60
N LEU A 22 5.60 1.48 6.86
CA LEU A 22 5.73 0.26 6.05
C LEU A 22 5.15 0.45 4.65
N LEU A 23 4.00 1.11 4.51
CA LEU A 23 3.42 1.45 3.21
C LEU A 23 4.30 2.42 2.44
N GLU A 24 4.88 3.42 3.11
CA GLU A 24 5.84 4.35 2.52
C GLU A 24 7.10 3.62 2.05
N SER A 25 7.63 2.69 2.84
CA SER A 25 8.76 1.85 2.43
C SER A 25 8.46 1.06 1.14
N ILE A 26 7.26 0.48 1.03
CA ILE A 26 6.85 -0.24 -0.20
C ILE A 26 6.80 0.75 -1.37
N ALA A 27 6.18 1.92 -1.18
CA ALA A 27 6.10 2.94 -2.23
C ALA A 27 7.50 3.43 -2.68
N LEU A 28 8.45 3.57 -1.76
CA LEU A 28 9.84 3.92 -2.10
C LEU A 28 10.55 2.81 -2.87
N GLU A 29 10.31 1.53 -2.54
CA GLU A 29 10.82 0.39 -3.31
C GLU A 29 10.25 0.38 -4.74
N GLU A 30 8.96 0.67 -4.92
CA GLU A 30 8.29 0.80 -6.23
C GLU A 30 8.88 1.95 -7.07
N VAL A 31 9.09 3.12 -6.45
CA VAL A 31 9.74 4.26 -7.13
C VAL A 31 11.15 3.89 -7.58
N ALA A 32 11.93 3.20 -6.73
CA ALA A 32 13.25 2.73 -7.10
C ALA A 32 13.22 1.73 -8.29
N LEU A 33 12.27 0.80 -8.30
CA LEU A 33 12.08 -0.13 -9.43
C LEU A 33 11.73 0.61 -10.73
N SER A 34 10.91 1.66 -10.66
CA SER A 34 10.58 2.49 -11.84
C SER A 34 11.82 3.16 -12.45
N HIS A 35 12.75 3.64 -11.62
CA HIS A 35 14.00 4.23 -12.08
C HIS A 35 14.92 3.18 -12.73
N ILE A 36 14.97 1.96 -12.19
CA ILE A 36 15.72 0.86 -12.79
C ILE A 36 15.16 0.50 -14.17
N LEU A 37 13.83 0.38 -14.29
CA LEU A 37 13.17 0.10 -15.56
C LEU A 37 13.40 1.21 -16.59
N ASN A 38 13.34 2.48 -16.18
CA ASN A 38 13.64 3.60 -17.07
C ASN A 38 15.10 3.60 -17.53
N ALA A 39 16.05 3.36 -16.62
CA ALA A 39 17.46 3.24 -16.96
C ALA A 39 17.71 2.08 -17.95
N GLU A 40 17.01 0.95 -17.79
CA GLU A 40 17.08 -0.15 -18.75
C GLU A 40 16.50 0.25 -20.12
N ALA A 41 15.38 0.97 -20.16
CA ALA A 41 14.79 1.48 -21.38
C ALA A 41 15.74 2.44 -22.13
N GLU A 42 16.39 3.35 -21.40
CA GLU A 42 17.40 4.25 -21.95
C GLU A 42 18.61 3.47 -22.50
N LYS A 43 19.05 2.42 -21.79
CA LYS A 43 20.12 1.52 -22.27
C LYS A 43 19.73 0.80 -23.56
N ILE A 44 18.50 0.31 -23.67
CA ILE A 44 17.95 -0.31 -24.89
C ILE A 44 17.94 0.72 -26.03
N GLN A 45 17.46 1.93 -25.78
CA GLN A 45 17.42 2.98 -26.79
C GLN A 45 18.83 3.39 -27.27
N ALA A 46 19.81 3.43 -26.36
CA ALA A 46 21.20 3.69 -26.70
C ALA A 46 21.82 2.56 -27.54
N PHE A 47 21.48 1.30 -27.24
CA PHE A 47 21.95 0.14 -27.99
C PHE A 47 21.36 0.06 -29.41
N VAL A 48 20.04 0.23 -29.52
CA VAL A 48 19.32 0.13 -30.80
C VAL A 48 19.46 1.39 -31.65
N GLY A 49 19.71 2.54 -31.02
CA GLY A 49 19.78 3.84 -31.68
C GLY A 49 18.41 4.48 -31.87
N LYS A 50 18.36 5.82 -31.92
CA LYS A 50 17.10 6.59 -32.05
C LYS A 50 16.37 6.30 -33.36
N CYS A 51 17.09 5.87 -34.39
CA CYS A 51 16.55 5.54 -35.70
C CYS A 51 16.53 4.02 -35.97
N LEU A 52 16.71 3.20 -34.93
CA LEU A 52 16.83 1.74 -35.03
C LEU A 52 17.99 1.30 -35.95
N ASP A 53 19.07 2.07 -35.93
CA ASP A 53 20.21 2.00 -36.83
C ASP A 53 21.41 1.25 -36.25
N PHE A 54 21.34 0.83 -34.99
CA PHE A 54 22.41 0.13 -34.26
C PHE A 54 23.77 0.81 -34.43
N PRO A 55 24.00 1.97 -33.76
CA PRO A 55 25.17 2.83 -34.03
C PRO A 55 26.52 2.13 -33.84
N THR A 56 26.59 1.11 -32.98
CA THR A 56 27.79 0.31 -32.72
C THR A 56 28.01 -0.84 -33.70
N LYS A 57 27.07 -1.09 -34.62
CA LYS A 57 27.05 -2.20 -35.59
C LYS A 57 27.32 -3.56 -34.93
N PRO A 58 26.53 -3.96 -33.92
CA PRO A 58 26.72 -5.22 -33.23
C PRO A 58 26.45 -6.41 -34.15
N ASN A 59 27.12 -7.52 -33.89
CA ASN A 59 26.81 -8.77 -34.58
C ASN A 59 25.56 -9.45 -33.98
N ASN A 60 25.02 -10.45 -34.66
CA ASN A 60 23.82 -11.16 -34.18
C ASN A 60 24.00 -11.80 -32.79
N HIS A 61 25.20 -12.26 -32.45
CA HIS A 61 25.48 -12.86 -31.14
C HIS A 61 25.45 -11.81 -30.01
N GLU A 62 25.94 -10.59 -30.27
CA GLU A 62 25.87 -9.47 -29.34
C GLU A 62 24.43 -9.02 -29.12
N ILE A 63 23.61 -8.96 -30.18
CA ILE A 63 22.18 -8.64 -30.07
C ILE A 63 21.45 -9.68 -29.20
N LEU A 64 21.70 -10.97 -29.42
CA LEU A 64 21.11 -12.04 -28.61
C LEU A 64 21.55 -11.97 -27.15
N THR A 65 22.84 -11.70 -26.90
CA THR A 65 23.37 -11.53 -25.54
C THR A 65 22.73 -10.34 -24.84
N PHE A 66 22.59 -9.21 -25.55
CA PHE A 66 21.91 -8.02 -25.02
C PHE A 66 20.46 -8.32 -24.64
N ASN A 67 19.69 -8.94 -25.54
CA ASN A 67 18.30 -9.31 -25.28
C ASN A 67 18.16 -10.27 -24.08
N LYS A 68 19.07 -11.25 -23.94
CA LYS A 68 19.10 -12.14 -22.77
C LYS A 68 19.36 -11.37 -21.47
N SER A 69 20.23 -10.36 -21.50
CA SER A 69 20.47 -9.50 -20.34
C SER A 69 19.22 -8.72 -19.94
N VAL A 70 18.50 -8.15 -20.91
CA VAL A 70 17.24 -7.43 -20.65
C VAL A 70 16.18 -8.38 -20.09
N GLN A 71 16.03 -9.57 -20.68
CA GLN A 71 15.12 -10.60 -20.20
C GLN A 71 15.42 -10.98 -18.73
N SER A 72 16.69 -11.20 -18.38
CA SER A 72 17.09 -11.56 -17.02
C SER A 72 16.77 -10.45 -16.01
N LEU A 73 16.92 -9.17 -16.39
CA LEU A 73 16.49 -8.05 -15.55
C LEU A 73 14.97 -8.08 -15.34
N LEU A 74 14.18 -8.25 -16.42
CA LEU A 74 12.73 -8.30 -16.34
C LEU A 74 12.23 -9.46 -15.46
N GLU A 75 12.84 -10.65 -15.58
CA GLU A 75 12.56 -11.78 -14.69
C GLU A 75 12.82 -11.43 -13.23
N THR A 76 13.93 -10.71 -12.96
CA THR A 76 14.28 -10.25 -11.61
C THR A 76 13.30 -9.21 -11.07
N VAL A 77 12.84 -8.28 -11.92
CA VAL A 77 11.82 -7.29 -11.55
C VAL A 77 10.50 -7.97 -11.22
N VAL A 78 10.03 -8.93 -12.03
CA VAL A 78 8.80 -9.68 -11.74
C VAL A 78 8.87 -10.40 -10.40
N MET A 79 10.01 -11.00 -10.05
CA MET A 79 10.20 -11.61 -8.73
C MET A 79 10.14 -10.57 -7.60
N LYS A 80 10.67 -9.36 -7.83
CA LYS A 80 10.61 -8.27 -6.86
C LYS A 80 9.19 -7.73 -6.67
N GLU A 81 8.44 -7.51 -7.75
CA GLU A 81 7.02 -7.15 -7.72
C GLU A 81 6.19 -8.14 -6.92
N TRP A 82 6.45 -9.45 -7.09
CA TRP A 82 5.75 -10.48 -6.31
C TRP A 82 6.07 -10.38 -4.80
N LEU A 83 7.32 -10.09 -4.44
CA LEU A 83 7.72 -9.87 -3.05
C LEU A 83 7.11 -8.60 -2.45
N LEU A 84 7.02 -7.51 -3.23
CA LEU A 84 6.39 -6.26 -2.81
C LEU A 84 4.88 -6.44 -2.62
N LEU A 85 4.21 -7.16 -3.52
CA LEU A 85 2.82 -7.56 -3.37
C LEU A 85 2.61 -8.36 -2.08
N LYS A 86 3.46 -9.34 -1.80
CA LYS A 86 3.35 -10.13 -0.56
C LYS A 86 3.54 -9.27 0.69
N LYS A 87 4.55 -8.38 0.69
CA LYS A 87 4.75 -7.40 1.77
C LYS A 87 3.51 -6.53 1.98
N LEU A 88 2.91 -6.04 0.88
CA LEU A 88 1.70 -5.22 0.95
C LEU A 88 0.54 -6.00 1.57
N GLU A 89 0.27 -7.23 1.10
CA GLU A 89 -0.75 -8.11 1.69
C GLU A 89 -0.55 -8.26 3.20
N ASP A 90 0.67 -8.57 3.63
CA ASP A 90 1.00 -8.77 5.03
C ASP A 90 0.80 -7.48 5.85
N VAL A 91 1.16 -6.31 5.29
CA VAL A 91 0.91 -5.00 5.94
C VAL A 91 -0.59 -4.72 6.07
N LEU A 92 -1.38 -5.03 5.05
CA LEU A 92 -2.83 -4.82 5.04
C LEU A 92 -3.54 -5.68 6.09
N GLU A 93 -3.02 -6.85 6.46
CA GLU A 93 -3.57 -7.66 7.57
C GLU A 93 -3.51 -6.96 8.93
N PHE A 94 -2.58 -6.01 9.11
CA PHE A 94 -2.47 -5.26 10.35
C PHE A 94 -3.44 -4.08 10.43
N LEU A 95 -4.06 -3.68 9.32
CA LEU A 95 -5.03 -2.60 9.31
C LEU A 95 -6.26 -2.99 10.15
N PRO A 96 -6.81 -2.04 10.93
CA PRO A 96 -8.07 -2.28 11.60
C PRO A 96 -9.15 -2.56 10.53
N PRO A 97 -10.10 -3.48 10.80
CA PRO A 97 -11.17 -3.74 9.86
C PRO A 97 -11.87 -2.42 9.54
N LEU A 98 -12.02 -2.13 8.24
CA LEU A 98 -12.85 -1.03 7.77
C LEU A 98 -14.25 -1.29 8.31
N HIS A 99 -14.65 -0.52 9.33
CA HIS A 99 -16.04 -0.47 9.80
C HIS A 99 -16.88 0.22 8.73
N HIS A 100 -17.10 -0.45 7.60
CA HIS A 100 -18.16 -0.11 6.67
C HIS A 100 -19.50 -0.34 7.36
N GLY A 101 -20.05 0.71 7.98
CA GLY A 101 -21.50 0.91 8.15
C GLY A 101 -22.31 -0.32 8.56
N LYS A 102 -21.77 -1.20 9.43
CA LYS A 102 -22.47 -2.37 9.98
C LYS A 102 -22.42 -2.26 11.50
N CYS A 103 -23.54 -1.91 12.12
CA CYS A 103 -23.69 -1.84 13.58
C CYS A 103 -23.28 -3.18 14.22
N CYS A 104 -22.49 -3.13 15.29
CA CYS A 104 -22.21 -4.27 16.16
C CYS A 104 -23.39 -4.57 17.11
N CYS A 105 -24.60 -4.82 16.59
CA CYS A 105 -25.71 -5.32 17.41
C CYS A 105 -26.25 -6.67 16.90
N PRO A 106 -26.60 -7.61 17.80
CA PRO A 106 -27.06 -8.96 17.43
C PRO A 106 -28.33 -8.97 16.56
N SER A 107 -29.14 -7.91 16.63
CA SER A 107 -30.44 -7.76 15.95
C SER A 107 -30.35 -7.25 14.49
N CYS A 108 -29.17 -6.84 14.01
CA CYS A 108 -29.00 -6.31 12.64
C CYS A 108 -28.69 -7.38 11.57
N LYS A 109 -28.71 -8.68 11.91
CA LYS A 109 -28.30 -9.75 10.99
C LYS A 109 -29.24 -10.00 9.81
N GLU A 110 -30.48 -9.51 9.81
CA GLU A 110 -31.46 -9.94 8.79
C GLU A 110 -32.04 -8.84 7.89
N ASN A 111 -31.96 -7.53 8.21
CA ASN A 111 -32.75 -6.55 7.44
C ASN A 111 -32.13 -5.20 7.06
N ARG A 112 -30.80 -5.00 7.17
CA ARG A 112 -30.08 -3.80 6.66
C ARG A 112 -30.82 -2.46 6.89
N LYS A 113 -31.50 -2.29 8.03
CA LYS A 113 -32.09 -1.02 8.46
C LYS A 113 -31.72 -0.78 9.90
N HIS A 114 -30.98 0.31 10.13
CA HIS A 114 -30.57 0.74 11.45
C HIS A 114 -31.80 1.30 12.19
N PRO A 115 -32.22 0.73 13.34
CA PRO A 115 -33.15 1.44 14.20
C PRO A 115 -32.42 2.65 14.79
N SER A 116 -33.15 3.75 15.00
CA SER A 116 -32.62 5.05 15.42
C SER A 116 -31.91 5.04 16.79
N ASN A 117 -32.00 3.95 17.56
CA ASN A 117 -31.42 3.79 18.89
C ASN A 117 -30.48 2.56 18.99
N CYS A 118 -29.46 2.44 18.13
CA CYS A 118 -28.40 1.42 18.28
C CYS A 118 -27.30 1.96 19.23
N HIS A 119 -27.08 1.34 20.39
CA HIS A 119 -26.01 1.70 21.32
C HIS A 119 -24.77 0.82 21.07
N CYS A 120 -23.63 1.41 20.73
CA CYS A 120 -22.38 0.69 20.46
C CYS A 120 -21.41 0.91 21.64
N PRO A 121 -20.79 -0.12 22.24
CA PRO A 121 -19.93 0.02 23.42
C PRO A 121 -18.57 0.68 23.13
N ILE A 122 -18.21 0.86 21.86
CA ILE A 122 -17.05 1.68 21.42
C ILE A 122 -17.46 3.16 21.28
N CYS A 123 -18.77 3.44 21.34
CA CYS A 123 -19.38 4.75 21.11
C CYS A 123 -20.34 5.08 22.27
N GLU A 124 -19.85 5.15 23.50
CA GLU A 124 -20.64 5.75 24.58
C GLU A 124 -21.07 7.16 24.17
N GLY A 125 -22.38 7.35 23.95
CA GLY A 125 -22.99 8.67 23.80
C GLY A 125 -23.14 9.24 22.38
N HIS A 126 -23.13 8.43 21.32
CA HIS A 126 -23.40 8.93 19.97
C HIS A 126 -24.89 8.95 19.58
N GLU A 127 -25.75 9.45 20.46
CA GLU A 127 -27.10 9.85 20.08
C GLU A 127 -27.06 11.27 19.52
N LYS A 128 -27.18 11.35 18.19
CA LYS A 128 -27.28 12.56 17.35
C LYS A 128 -25.93 13.26 17.14
N HIS A 129 -25.29 13.13 15.98
CA HIS A 129 -24.53 14.23 15.31
C HIS A 129 -23.81 13.70 14.06
N HIS A 130 -24.50 13.65 12.91
CA HIS A 130 -23.80 13.66 11.61
C HIS A 130 -23.31 15.07 11.22
N ALA A 131 -23.78 16.14 11.89
CA ALA A 131 -23.37 17.51 11.56
C ALA A 131 -22.15 18.03 12.34
N ASN A 132 -21.96 17.67 13.63
CA ASN A 132 -20.98 18.32 14.52
C ASN A 132 -20.13 17.37 15.40
N CYS A 133 -20.05 16.08 15.06
CA CYS A 133 -19.19 15.16 15.78
C CYS A 133 -17.70 15.51 15.58
N GLN A 134 -16.95 15.58 16.69
CA GLN A 134 -15.53 15.89 16.74
C GLN A 134 -14.63 14.68 17.06
N CYS A 135 -15.14 13.45 17.02
CA CYS A 135 -14.32 12.27 17.25
C CYS A 135 -13.30 12.07 16.10
N PRO A 136 -12.13 11.44 16.36
CA PRO A 136 -11.07 11.29 15.36
C PRO A 136 -11.56 10.60 14.07
N THR A 137 -12.38 9.57 14.22
CA THR A 137 -12.96 8.76 13.14
C THR A 137 -13.96 9.53 12.27
N CYS A 138 -14.77 10.42 12.85
CA CYS A 138 -15.70 11.26 12.09
C CYS A 138 -15.03 12.51 11.49
N LYS A 139 -13.91 12.98 12.06
CA LYS A 139 -13.09 14.06 11.49
C LYS A 139 -12.39 13.60 10.22
N GLU A 140 -11.77 12.41 10.22
CA GLU A 140 -11.15 11.82 9.02
C GLU A 140 -12.15 11.66 7.87
N HIS A 141 -13.36 11.15 8.14
CA HIS A 141 -14.43 11.04 7.14
C HIS A 141 -14.89 12.39 6.55
N ARG A 142 -14.75 13.51 7.28
CA ARG A 142 -15.15 14.85 6.81
C ARG A 142 -14.07 15.48 5.92
N VAL A 143 -12.80 15.18 6.18
CA VAL A 143 -11.65 15.66 5.41
C VAL A 143 -11.65 15.09 3.98
N TRP A 144 -11.96 13.81 3.82
CA TRP A 144 -12.02 13.18 2.48
C TRP A 144 -13.14 13.73 1.59
N LYS A 145 -14.27 14.18 2.16
CA LYS A 145 -15.36 14.79 1.38
C LYS A 145 -15.09 16.23 0.91
N GLY A 146 -14.04 16.89 1.42
CA GLY A 146 -13.69 18.25 1.04
C GLY A 146 -12.83 18.38 -0.21
N TYR A 147 -12.36 17.25 -0.77
CA TYR A 147 -11.50 17.20 -1.97
C TYR A 147 -12.24 16.80 -3.25
N GLU A 148 -13.54 16.51 -3.16
CA GLU A 148 -14.43 16.23 -4.31
C GLU A 148 -15.30 17.44 -4.67
N SER A 149 -14.74 18.65 -4.68
CA SER A 149 -15.42 19.89 -5.10
C SER A 149 -14.61 20.64 -6.14
#